data_AF-A0A1F4MNT0-F1
#
_entry.id   AF-A0A1F4MNT0-F1
#
_cell.length_a   1.000
_cell.length_b   1.000
_cell.length_c   1.000
_cell.angle_alpha   90.00
_cell.angle_beta   90.00
_cell.angle_gamma   90.00
#
_symmetry.space_group_name_H-M   'P 1'
#
loop_
_entity.id
_entity.type
_entity.pdbx_description
1 polymer ?
#
loop_
_entity_poly.entity_id
_entity_poly.type
_entity_poly.pdbx_seq_one_letter_code
_entity_poly.pdbx_strand_id
1 'polypeptide(L)'
;MPSDKGAPPPPKPPQVGAPTAEPSRPGAPRVVKLAPPDTPRNWAHAREQAARRMVAASPGLSYSDASPPMLLAIPVLTIELNADGSVRDIDVMRYPSQARDTVQLAIQAVRRAAPFGNVSRLPRPWKFNETFLFNEQRQFKPMTLDRR
;
A
#
# COMPACT_ATOMS: atom_id res chain seq x y z
N MET A 1 -0.30 21.89 77.89
CA MET A 1 -0.63 22.01 76.46
C MET A 1 0.41 21.23 75.66
N PRO A 2 0.07 20.08 75.07
CA PRO A 2 0.67 19.73 73.79
C PRO A 2 -0.43 19.49 72.75
N SER A 3 -0.35 20.23 71.66
CA SER A 3 -1.30 20.24 70.56
C SER A 3 -1.20 18.95 69.74
N ASP A 4 -2.37 18.35 69.54
CA ASP A 4 -2.70 17.38 68.51
C ASP A 4 -2.59 18.01 67.10
N LYS A 5 -2.07 17.24 66.13
CA LYS A 5 -2.58 17.04 64.75
C LYS A 5 -1.49 16.93 63.69
N GLY A 6 -1.62 15.87 62.88
CA GLY A 6 -1.34 15.94 61.44
C GLY A 6 -0.48 14.80 60.89
N ALA A 7 -1.09 13.66 60.59
CA ALA A 7 -0.47 12.56 59.86
C ALA A 7 0.01 12.98 58.45
N PRO A 8 1.12 12.39 57.93
CA PRO A 8 1.61 12.68 56.59
C PRO A 8 0.70 12.11 55.49
N PRO A 9 0.61 12.76 54.31
CA PRO A 9 -0.20 12.31 53.19
C PRO A 9 0.39 11.07 52.49
N PRO A 10 -0.44 10.24 51.83
CA PRO A 10 0.00 9.04 51.13
C PRO A 10 0.76 9.37 49.82
N PRO A 11 1.69 8.49 49.38
CA PRO A 11 2.44 8.67 48.14
C PRO A 11 1.54 8.48 46.91
N LYS A 12 1.72 9.36 45.91
CA LYS A 12 1.07 9.29 44.60
C LYS A 12 1.65 8.13 43.77
N PRO A 13 0.84 7.43 42.96
CA PRO A 13 1.32 6.35 42.10
C PRO A 13 2.29 6.87 41.00
N PRO A 14 3.21 6.03 40.50
CA PRO A 14 4.17 6.43 39.49
C PRO A 14 3.45 6.76 38.18
N GLN A 15 3.70 7.96 37.67
CA GLN A 15 3.34 8.38 36.32
C GLN A 15 4.15 7.54 35.33
N VAL A 16 3.50 6.59 34.67
CA VAL A 16 4.03 5.93 33.47
C VAL A 16 4.00 6.97 32.37
N GLY A 17 5.12 7.67 32.17
CA GLY A 17 5.24 8.78 31.25
C GLY A 17 6.59 8.76 30.55
N ALA A 18 6.71 7.94 29.52
CA ALA A 18 7.43 8.21 28.26
C ALA A 18 7.50 6.90 27.46
N PRO A 19 6.95 6.83 26.24
CA PRO A 19 7.44 5.83 25.31
C PRO A 19 8.85 6.27 24.92
N THR A 20 9.85 5.62 25.51
CA THR A 20 11.18 5.52 24.91
C THR A 20 10.97 5.11 23.46
N ALA A 21 11.33 5.99 22.53
CA ALA A 21 11.35 5.67 21.11
C ALA A 21 12.34 4.51 20.92
N GLU A 22 11.83 3.29 20.90
CA GLU A 22 12.60 2.11 20.55
C GLU A 22 13.16 2.31 19.13
N PRO A 23 14.45 2.05 18.90
CA PRO A 23 15.02 2.05 17.58
C PRO A 23 14.23 1.04 16.72
N SER A 24 13.73 1.54 15.59
CA SER A 24 12.87 0.80 14.67
C SER A 24 13.54 -0.51 14.27
N ARG A 25 13.01 -1.63 14.79
CA ARG A 25 13.40 -2.98 14.43
C ARG A 25 13.16 -3.16 12.91
N PRO A 26 14.17 -3.47 12.08
CA PRO A 26 13.95 -3.75 10.67
C PRO A 26 13.30 -5.13 10.56
N GLY A 27 12.03 -5.21 10.14
CA GLY A 27 11.42 -6.52 9.88
C GLY A 27 9.89 -6.62 9.84
N ALA A 28 9.14 -5.59 10.24
CA ALA A 28 7.68 -5.62 10.06
C ALA A 28 7.27 -4.79 8.83
N PRO A 29 6.52 -5.35 7.86
CA PRO A 29 5.98 -4.55 6.77
C PRO A 29 5.09 -3.46 7.37
N ARG A 30 5.51 -2.20 7.23
CA ARG A 30 4.70 -1.05 7.65
C ARG A 30 3.45 -1.05 6.77
N VAL A 31 2.35 -1.57 7.29
CA VAL A 31 1.04 -1.49 6.63
C VAL A 31 0.66 -0.01 6.63
N VAL A 32 0.84 0.65 5.49
CA VAL A 32 0.44 2.04 5.32
C VAL A 32 -1.08 2.08 5.31
N LYS A 33 -1.68 2.66 6.35
CA LYS A 33 -3.13 2.85 6.43
C LYS A 33 -3.50 4.00 5.48
N LEU A 34 -3.93 3.64 4.28
CA LEU A 34 -4.37 4.59 3.26
C LEU A 34 -5.80 5.05 3.52
N ALA A 35 -6.09 6.32 3.25
CA ALA A 35 -7.44 6.86 3.32
C ALA A 35 -8.40 6.06 2.41
N PRO A 36 -9.72 6.04 2.68
CA PRO A 36 -10.68 5.37 1.80
C PRO A 36 -10.55 5.89 0.36
N PRO A 37 -10.48 5.00 -0.64
CA PRO A 37 -10.44 5.40 -2.05
C PRO A 37 -11.76 6.05 -2.48
N ASP A 38 -11.69 7.06 -3.35
CA ASP A 38 -12.89 7.67 -3.94
C ASP A 38 -13.64 6.69 -4.85
N THR A 39 -14.90 6.99 -5.13
CA THR A 39 -15.68 6.24 -6.13
C THR A 39 -15.25 6.68 -7.53
N PRO A 40 -14.60 5.82 -8.33
CA PRO A 40 -14.17 6.19 -9.67
C PRO A 40 -15.37 6.48 -10.58
N ARG A 41 -15.24 7.53 -11.41
CA ARG A 41 -16.26 7.93 -12.39
C ARG A 41 -16.21 7.09 -13.67
N ASN A 42 -15.04 6.57 -14.02
CA ASN A 42 -14.79 5.73 -15.18
C ASN A 42 -13.57 4.82 -14.93
N TRP A 43 -13.32 3.86 -15.84
CA TRP A 43 -12.19 2.93 -15.74
C TRP A 43 -10.81 3.60 -15.84
N ALA A 44 -10.68 4.75 -16.50
CA ALA A 44 -9.41 5.48 -16.53
C ALA A 44 -9.08 6.05 -15.15
N HIS A 45 -10.05 6.70 -14.51
CA HIS A 45 -9.93 7.21 -13.14
C HIS A 45 -9.70 6.08 -12.12
N ALA A 46 -10.40 4.94 -12.28
CA ALA A 46 -10.19 3.78 -11.42
C ALA A 46 -8.75 3.26 -11.48
N ARG A 47 -8.19 3.12 -12.68
CA ARG A 47 -6.80 2.69 -12.87
C ARG A 47 -5.80 3.69 -12.33
N GLU A 48 -6.00 4.99 -12.60
CA GLU A 48 -5.11 6.03 -12.08
C GLU A 48 -5.12 6.07 -10.55
N GLN A 49 -6.31 6.01 -9.95
CA GLN A 49 -6.46 5.93 -8.50
C GLN A 49 -5.78 4.68 -7.93
N ALA A 50 -6.01 3.51 -8.54
CA ALA A 50 -5.38 2.26 -8.14
C ALA A 50 -3.85 2.35 -8.21
N ALA A 51 -3.32 2.91 -9.30
CA ALA A 51 -1.89 3.08 -9.49
C ALA A 51 -1.25 3.99 -8.44
N ARG A 52 -1.85 5.16 -8.16
CA ARG A 52 -1.39 6.06 -7.08
C ARG A 52 -1.43 5.37 -5.73
N ARG A 53 -2.48 4.59 -5.49
CA ARG A 53 -2.67 3.84 -4.24
C ARG A 53 -1.63 2.74 -4.07
N MET A 54 -1.27 2.04 -5.13
CA MET A 54 -0.21 1.02 -5.11
C MET A 54 1.15 1.60 -4.72
N VAL A 55 1.50 2.77 -5.28
CA VAL A 55 2.73 3.50 -4.91
C VAL A 55 2.66 3.94 -3.44
N ALA A 56 1.54 4.56 -3.02
CA ALA A 56 1.37 5.02 -1.65
C ALA A 56 1.37 3.88 -0.61
N ALA A 57 0.85 2.69 -0.96
CA ALA A 57 0.83 1.51 -0.10
C ALA A 57 2.20 0.82 0.04
N SER A 58 3.14 1.13 -0.85
CA SER A 58 4.38 0.37 -1.04
C SER A 58 5.63 1.25 -0.92
N PRO A 59 5.80 2.02 0.18
CA PRO A 59 6.96 2.88 0.35
C PRO A 59 8.24 2.03 0.34
N GLY A 60 9.18 2.37 -0.53
CA GLY A 60 10.44 1.64 -0.73
C GLY A 60 10.38 0.49 -1.73
N LEU A 61 9.19 -0.02 -2.06
CA LEU A 61 8.97 -1.02 -3.11
C LEU A 61 8.44 -0.42 -4.42
N SER A 62 8.16 0.88 -4.43
CA SER A 62 7.83 1.64 -5.63
C SER A 62 8.70 2.87 -5.77
N TYR A 63 8.99 3.27 -7.01
CA TYR A 63 9.69 4.51 -7.32
C TYR A 63 8.72 5.52 -7.96
N SER A 64 8.94 6.81 -7.67
CA SER A 64 8.11 7.90 -8.19
C SER A 64 8.78 8.68 -9.33
N ASP A 65 10.09 8.49 -9.52
CA ASP A 65 10.88 9.15 -10.54
C ASP A 65 10.59 8.62 -11.96
N ALA A 66 11.27 9.19 -12.95
CA ALA A 66 11.24 8.71 -14.32
C ALA A 66 11.63 7.22 -14.37
N SER A 67 10.93 6.44 -15.20
CA SER A 67 11.30 5.04 -15.41
C SER A 67 12.72 4.96 -15.98
N PRO A 68 13.59 4.12 -15.41
CA PRO A 68 14.91 3.88 -15.97
C PRO A 68 14.81 3.37 -17.42
N PRO A 69 15.82 3.64 -18.27
CA PRO A 69 15.84 3.15 -19.64
C PRO A 69 15.91 1.61 -19.73
N MET A 70 16.49 0.96 -18.71
CA MET A 70 16.47 -0.51 -18.58
C MET A 70 15.54 -0.93 -17.46
N LEU A 71 14.55 -1.74 -17.82
CA LEU A 71 13.63 -2.38 -16.89
C LEU A 71 14.07 -3.82 -16.63
N LEU A 72 14.10 -4.21 -15.36
CA LEU A 72 14.43 -5.57 -14.93
C LEU A 72 13.35 -6.55 -15.37
N ALA A 73 12.08 -6.18 -15.18
CA ALA A 73 10.94 -7.03 -15.46
C ALA A 73 9.67 -6.21 -15.70
N ILE A 74 8.80 -6.74 -16.57
CA ILE A 74 7.52 -6.10 -16.92
C ILE A 74 6.38 -7.13 -16.83
N PRO A 75 5.95 -7.52 -15.61
CA PRO A 75 4.76 -8.34 -15.47
C PRO A 75 3.49 -7.51 -15.74
N VAL A 76 2.50 -8.18 -16.35
CA VAL A 76 1.17 -7.62 -16.58
C VAL A 76 0.17 -8.46 -15.79
N LEU A 77 -0.62 -7.80 -14.95
CA LEU A 77 -1.60 -8.44 -14.08
C LEU A 77 -3.01 -7.95 -14.46
N THR A 78 -3.96 -8.87 -14.49
CA THR A 78 -5.39 -8.57 -14.49
C THR A 78 -5.86 -8.61 -13.03
N ILE A 79 -6.40 -7.50 -12.55
CA ILE A 79 -6.95 -7.39 -11.20
C ILE A 79 -8.48 -7.41 -11.33
N GLU A 80 -9.11 -8.45 -10.80
CA GLU A 80 -10.57 -8.52 -10.67
C GLU A 80 -10.98 -7.97 -9.30
N LEU A 81 -12.03 -7.14 -9.31
CA LEU A 81 -12.56 -6.49 -8.13
C LEU A 81 -14.00 -6.93 -7.84
N ASN A 82 -14.34 -6.95 -6.56
CA ASN A 82 -15.71 -6.95 -6.11
C ASN A 82 -16.32 -5.54 -6.24
N ALA A 83 -17.64 -5.45 -6.08
CA ALA A 83 -18.41 -4.21 -6.22
C ALA A 83 -17.93 -3.09 -5.28
N ASP A 84 -17.44 -3.46 -4.10
CA ASP A 84 -16.90 -2.58 -3.06
C ASP A 84 -15.45 -2.13 -3.32
N GLY A 85 -14.80 -2.68 -4.35
CA GLY A 85 -13.39 -2.42 -4.67
C GLY A 85 -12.39 -3.30 -3.94
N SER A 86 -12.84 -4.30 -3.17
CA SER A 86 -11.94 -5.34 -2.67
C SER A 86 -11.44 -6.20 -3.83
N VAL A 87 -10.23 -6.73 -3.71
CA VAL A 87 -9.66 -7.62 -4.73
C VAL A 87 -10.36 -8.96 -4.66
N ARG A 88 -10.98 -9.36 -5.77
CA ARG A 88 -11.61 -10.66 -5.93
C ARG A 88 -10.60 -11.70 -6.37
N ASP A 89 -9.88 -11.40 -7.46
CA ASP A 89 -8.87 -12.30 -8.02
C ASP A 89 -7.75 -11.51 -8.71
N ILE A 90 -6.60 -12.15 -8.88
CA ILE A 90 -5.45 -11.58 -9.58
C ILE A 90 -4.88 -12.63 -10.54
N ASP A 91 -5.05 -12.42 -11.84
CA ASP A 91 -4.47 -13.23 -12.89
C ASP A 91 -3.20 -12.59 -13.46
N VAL A 92 -2.23 -13.41 -13.82
CA VAL A 92 -0.99 -12.94 -14.46
C VAL A 92 -1.11 -13.13 -15.97
N MET A 93 -1.20 -12.03 -16.72
CA MET A 93 -1.28 -12.06 -18.18
C MET A 93 0.08 -12.27 -18.84
N ARG A 94 1.13 -11.67 -18.27
CA ARG A 94 2.49 -11.75 -18.80
C ARG A 94 3.45 -12.02 -17.67
N TYR A 95 4.17 -13.13 -17.79
CA TYR A 95 5.33 -13.43 -16.96
C TYR A 95 6.57 -12.80 -17.59
N PRO A 96 7.41 -12.13 -16.80
CA PRO A 96 8.69 -11.62 -17.28
C PRO A 96 9.67 -12.79 -17.46
N SER A 97 10.57 -12.67 -18.44
CA SER A 97 11.59 -13.68 -18.71
C SER A 97 12.65 -13.74 -17.60
N GLN A 98 12.97 -12.58 -17.03
CA GLN A 98 13.91 -12.40 -15.93
C GLN A 98 13.15 -12.01 -14.65
N ALA A 99 13.74 -12.26 -13.48
CA ALA A 99 13.19 -11.86 -12.17
C ALA A 99 11.71 -12.23 -11.98
N ARG A 100 11.35 -13.52 -12.14
CA ARG A 100 9.96 -14.01 -12.02
C ARG A 100 9.32 -13.76 -10.66
N ASP A 101 10.13 -13.57 -9.63
CA ASP A 101 9.69 -13.17 -8.30
C ASP A 101 9.05 -11.77 -8.26
N THR A 102 9.30 -10.91 -9.24
CA THR A 102 8.61 -9.62 -9.41
C THR A 102 7.10 -9.78 -9.62
N VAL A 103 6.64 -10.91 -10.15
CA VAL A 103 5.21 -11.22 -10.25
C VAL A 103 4.59 -11.29 -8.87
N GLN A 104 5.23 -12.00 -7.94
CA GLN A 104 4.75 -12.08 -6.56
C GLN A 104 4.83 -10.72 -5.86
N LEU A 105 5.88 -9.93 -6.11
CA LEU A 105 5.97 -8.56 -5.60
C LEU A 105 4.81 -7.68 -6.09
N ALA A 106 4.44 -7.78 -7.37
CA ALA A 106 3.30 -7.05 -7.93
C ALA A 106 1.96 -7.50 -7.31
N ILE A 107 1.74 -8.82 -7.17
CA ILE A 107 0.55 -9.37 -6.50
C ILE A 107 0.45 -8.82 -5.06
N GLN A 108 1.57 -8.81 -4.33
CA GLN A 108 1.62 -8.28 -2.96
C GLN A 108 1.35 -6.77 -2.93
N ALA A 109 1.87 -6.00 -3.88
CA ALA A 109 1.60 -4.57 -3.99
C ALA A 109 0.11 -4.28 -4.23
N VAL A 110 -0.53 -5.02 -5.13
CA VAL A 110 -1.99 -4.94 -5.37
C VAL A 110 -2.76 -5.24 -4.09
N ARG A 111 -2.43 -6.33 -3.39
CA ARG A 111 -3.10 -6.74 -2.15
C ARG A 111 -2.93 -5.72 -1.02
N ARG A 112 -1.76 -5.08 -0.89
CA ARG A 112 -1.52 -4.02 0.10
C ARG A 112 -2.28 -2.73 -0.22
N ALA A 113 -2.48 -2.44 -1.50
CA ALA A 113 -3.18 -1.25 -1.95
C ALA A 113 -4.71 -1.37 -1.88
N ALA A 114 -5.23 -2.61 -1.87
CA ALA A 114 -6.64 -2.87 -1.72
C ALA A 114 -7.20 -2.23 -0.42
N PRO A 115 -8.45 -1.75 -0.42
CA PRO A 115 -9.40 -1.73 -1.53
C PRO A 115 -9.12 -0.58 -2.53
N PHE A 116 -9.69 -0.68 -3.74
CA PHE A 116 -9.48 0.29 -4.84
C PHE A 116 -10.64 1.27 -5.10
N GLY A 117 -11.69 1.22 -4.27
CA GLY A 117 -12.85 2.10 -4.37
C GLY A 117 -14.04 1.39 -5.01
N ASN A 118 -15.24 1.89 -4.69
CA ASN A 118 -16.47 1.24 -5.11
C ASN A 118 -16.60 1.31 -6.65
N VAL A 119 -16.51 0.17 -7.31
CA VAL A 119 -16.65 0.04 -8.77
C VAL A 119 -18.05 -0.37 -9.20
N SER A 120 -19.02 -0.40 -8.28
CA SER A 120 -20.40 -0.82 -8.55
C SER A 120 -21.09 0.03 -9.62
N ARG A 121 -20.65 1.29 -9.78
CA ARG A 121 -21.15 2.24 -10.80
C ARG A 121 -20.45 2.09 -12.15
N LEU A 122 -19.37 1.31 -12.25
CA LEU A 122 -18.65 1.06 -13.49
C LEU A 122 -19.28 -0.09 -14.28
N PRO A 123 -19.18 -0.07 -15.62
CA PRO A 123 -19.65 -1.17 -16.45
C PRO A 123 -18.82 -2.43 -16.18
N ARG A 124 -19.51 -3.58 -16.12
CA ARG A 124 -18.87 -4.89 -16.01
C ARG A 124 -18.14 -5.25 -17.31
N PRO A 125 -17.08 -6.08 -17.25
CA PRO A 125 -16.55 -6.77 -16.06
C PRO A 125 -15.76 -5.84 -15.13
N TRP A 126 -15.85 -6.08 -13.81
CA TRP A 126 -15.11 -5.30 -12.79
C TRP A 126 -13.65 -5.74 -12.70
N LYS A 127 -12.92 -5.63 -13.81
CA LYS A 127 -11.52 -5.99 -13.87
C LYS A 127 -10.74 -4.98 -14.69
N PHE A 128 -9.49 -4.78 -14.34
CA PHE A 128 -8.58 -3.92 -15.08
C PHE A 128 -7.20 -4.55 -15.15
N ASN A 129 -6.47 -4.21 -16.22
CA ASN A 129 -5.11 -4.67 -16.41
C ASN A 129 -4.15 -3.56 -16.01
N GLU A 130 -3.14 -3.91 -15.23
CA GLU A 130 -2.05 -3.02 -14.88
C GLU A 130 -0.71 -3.66 -15.24
N THR A 131 0.15 -2.86 -15.87
CA THR A 131 1.52 -3.23 -16.20
C THR A 131 2.45 -2.65 -15.13
N PHE A 132 3.32 -3.48 -14.57
CA PHE A 132 4.27 -3.05 -13.54
C PHE A 132 5.66 -2.96 -14.16
N LEU A 133 6.28 -1.79 -14.08
CA LEU A 133 7.62 -1.53 -14.59
C LEU A 133 8.61 -1.70 -13.45
N PHE A 134 9.31 -2.83 -13.36
CA PHE A 134 10.30 -3.06 -12.32
C PHE A 134 11.69 -2.59 -12.74
N ASN A 135 12.36 -1.87 -11.84
CA ASN A 135 13.79 -1.53 -11.99
C ASN A 135 14.70 -2.63 -11.39
N GLU A 136 16.01 -2.47 -11.53
CA GLU A 136 17.00 -3.42 -10.99
C GLU A 136 16.94 -3.57 -9.47
N GLN A 137 16.50 -2.52 -8.76
CA GLN A 137 16.27 -2.51 -7.32
C GLN A 137 14.97 -3.22 -6.92
N ARG A 138 14.27 -3.85 -7.88
CA ARG A 138 12.98 -4.56 -7.68
C ARG A 138 11.87 -3.65 -7.16
N GLN A 139 12.00 -2.36 -7.41
CA GLN A 139 10.95 -1.40 -7.17
C GLN A 139 10.07 -1.32 -8.41
N PHE A 140 8.76 -1.17 -8.24
CA PHE A 140 7.82 -1.09 -9.35
C PHE A 140 7.29 0.33 -9.57
N LYS A 141 6.87 0.60 -10.80
CA LYS A 141 6.01 1.73 -11.13
C LYS A 141 4.85 1.23 -11.99
N PRO A 142 3.59 1.52 -11.63
CA PRO A 142 2.48 1.21 -12.52
C PRO A 142 2.60 2.03 -13.81
N MET A 143 2.47 1.39 -14.97
CA MET A 143 2.55 2.04 -16.27
C MET A 143 1.51 3.16 -16.43
N THR A 144 0.38 3.06 -15.73
CA THR A 144 -0.62 4.13 -15.68
C THR A 144 -0.05 5.47 -15.19
N LEU A 145 0.99 5.48 -14.34
CA LEU A 145 1.66 6.69 -13.85
C LEU A 145 2.88 7.10 -14.67
N ASP A 146 3.30 6.28 -15.62
CA ASP A 146 4.47 6.56 -16.44
C ASP A 146 4.13 7.38 -17.71
N ARG A 147 2.88 7.29 -18.18
CA ARG A 147 2.41 7.93 -19.43
C ARG A 147 2.12 9.45 -19.34
N ARG A 148 2.86 10.22 -18.54
CA ARG A 148 2.65 11.66 -18.41
C ARG A 148 3.68 12.51 -19.13
#